data_AF-A0AAW4BEX7-F1
#
_entry.id   AF-A0AAW4BEX7-F1
#
_cell.length_a   1.000
_cell.length_b   1.000
_cell.length_c   1.000
_cell.angle_alpha   90.00
_cell.angle_beta   90.00
_cell.angle_gamma   90.00
#
_symmetry.space_group_name_H-M   'P 1'
#
loop_
_entity.id
_entity.type
_entity.pdbx_description
1 polymer ?
#
loop_
_entity_poly.entity_id
_entity_poly.type
_entity_poly.pdbx_seq_one_letter_code
_entity_poly.pdbx_strand_id
1 'polypeptide(L)'
;MDKNITRDFISGVLKAFPGKDFFPRMYYFLKRPEMLDGEWELSPLKNAGENIVTSLILVVTFTSFVDQLLSNSGVISFPSIVSPAYLSINMAIGALIFASVFWFVLMCLTSIKKKGCYPLYFLQVLQTYSVVNFFVVSLFWIGIQLIITKDFLGFEPNPLLLTLVGITALTAFYISYRLLIVPVVNYISTYFQRWVSWVFIIIALSITLTINKVISFPVGADLIIDKLSLCEYLFKIKSEQDPSLESMKSCLIGKCVAGKNE
;
A
#
# COMPACT_ATOMS: atom_id res chain seq x y z
N MET A 1 36.01 -11.97 3.61
CA MET A 1 34.66 -12.37 4.07
C MET A 1 34.13 -13.35 3.04
N ASP A 2 34.07 -14.64 3.41
CA ASP A 2 33.84 -15.73 2.46
C ASP A 2 32.45 -15.67 1.81
N LYS A 3 32.42 -15.54 0.48
CA LYS A 3 31.18 -15.48 -0.33
C LYS A 3 30.25 -16.67 -0.09
N ASN A 4 30.78 -17.82 0.32
CA ASN A 4 30.00 -19.03 0.57
C ASN A 4 29.18 -18.94 1.87
N ILE A 5 29.73 -18.35 2.93
CA ILE A 5 29.04 -18.22 4.22
C ILE A 5 27.86 -17.24 4.11
N THR A 6 28.06 -16.10 3.43
CA THR A 6 26.98 -15.12 3.20
C THR A 6 25.88 -15.71 2.33
N ARG A 7 26.24 -16.50 1.30
CA ARG A 7 25.29 -17.15 0.40
C ARG A 7 24.49 -18.25 1.12
N ASP A 8 25.14 -19.05 1.97
CA ASP A 8 24.50 -20.11 2.73
C ASP A 8 23.61 -19.56 3.85
N PHE A 9 24.03 -18.45 4.49
CA PHE A 9 23.20 -17.73 5.46
C PHE A 9 21.96 -17.12 4.79
N ILE A 10 22.12 -16.41 3.67
CA ILE A 10 21.00 -15.83 2.91
C ILE A 10 20.08 -16.95 2.39
N SER A 11 20.64 -18.07 1.91
CA SER A 11 19.88 -19.24 1.51
C SER A 11 19.13 -19.88 2.68
N GLY A 12 19.72 -19.93 3.87
CA GLY A 12 19.11 -20.48 5.08
C GLY A 12 17.95 -19.62 5.56
N VAL A 13 18.15 -18.30 5.60
CA VAL A 13 17.13 -17.31 5.95
C VAL A 13 15.97 -17.33 4.93
N LEU A 14 16.27 -17.39 3.63
CA LEU A 14 15.24 -17.52 2.57
C LEU A 14 14.48 -18.86 2.65
N LYS A 15 15.12 -19.94 3.11
CA LYS A 15 14.46 -21.25 3.29
C LYS A 15 13.56 -21.29 4.53
N ALA A 16 13.90 -20.54 5.57
CA ALA A 16 13.15 -20.49 6.83
C ALA A 16 12.05 -19.41 6.83
N PHE A 17 12.01 -18.52 5.83
CA PHE A 17 11.06 -17.43 5.78
C PHE A 17 9.62 -17.92 5.49
N PRO A 18 8.64 -17.65 6.36
CA PRO A 18 7.23 -17.90 6.06
C PRO A 18 6.82 -17.02 4.87
N GLY A 19 6.60 -17.64 3.71
CA GLY A 19 6.39 -16.93 2.45
C GLY A 19 7.55 -17.00 1.45
N LYS A 20 8.49 -17.94 1.59
CA LYS A 20 9.52 -18.22 0.56
C LYS A 20 8.97 -18.28 -0.87
N ASP A 21 7.78 -18.88 -1.03
CA ASP A 21 7.13 -19.01 -2.34
C ASP A 21 6.41 -17.73 -2.79
N PHE A 22 6.31 -16.70 -1.94
CA PHE A 22 5.70 -15.42 -2.30
C PHE A 22 6.45 -14.74 -3.44
N PHE A 23 7.77 -14.54 -3.32
CA PHE A 23 8.53 -13.83 -4.36
C PHE A 23 8.51 -14.55 -5.72
N PRO A 24 8.73 -15.88 -5.81
CA PRO A 24 8.52 -16.62 -7.05
C PRO A 24 7.11 -16.50 -7.61
N ARG A 25 6.06 -16.58 -6.75
CA ARG A 25 4.66 -16.43 -7.17
C ARG A 25 4.36 -15.02 -7.70
N MET A 26 4.86 -13.97 -7.04
CA MET A 26 4.72 -12.58 -7.50
C MET A 26 5.45 -12.35 -8.81
N TYR A 27 6.67 -12.88 -8.96
CA TYR A 27 7.42 -12.80 -10.20
C TYR A 27 6.71 -13.49 -11.36
N TYR A 28 6.12 -14.67 -11.12
CA TYR A 28 5.30 -15.34 -12.12
C TYR A 28 4.07 -14.52 -12.49
N PHE A 29 3.35 -13.96 -11.50
CA PHE A 29 2.18 -13.11 -11.74
C PHE A 29 2.52 -11.84 -12.52
N LEU A 30 3.66 -11.19 -12.23
CA LEU A 30 4.15 -10.04 -12.99
C LEU A 30 4.35 -10.35 -14.48
N LYS A 31 4.75 -11.58 -14.80
CA LYS A 31 4.93 -12.05 -16.17
C LYS A 31 3.63 -12.50 -16.82
N ARG A 32 2.78 -13.20 -16.09
CA ARG A 32 1.54 -13.81 -16.56
C ARG A 32 0.39 -13.48 -15.60
N PRO A 33 -0.20 -12.27 -15.70
CA PRO A 33 -1.29 -11.85 -14.83
C PRO A 33 -2.68 -12.28 -15.32
N GLU A 34 -2.75 -13.19 -16.30
CA GLU A 34 -3.97 -13.58 -16.99
C GLU A 34 -4.96 -14.33 -16.08
N MET A 35 -6.24 -14.05 -16.29
CA MET A 35 -7.34 -14.71 -15.59
C MET A 35 -7.72 -15.99 -16.34
N LEU A 36 -7.24 -17.13 -15.86
CA LEU A 36 -7.53 -18.44 -16.45
C LEU A 36 -8.82 -19.03 -15.83
N ASP A 37 -9.86 -19.21 -16.64
CA ASP A 37 -11.10 -19.90 -16.25
C ASP A 37 -10.94 -21.41 -16.52
N GLY A 38 -11.19 -22.26 -15.53
CA GLY A 38 -11.11 -23.72 -15.66
C GLY A 38 -9.76 -24.38 -15.33
N GLU A 39 -8.64 -23.64 -15.28
CA GLU A 39 -7.31 -24.16 -14.88
C GLU A 39 -6.89 -23.63 -13.49
N TRP A 40 -7.74 -23.82 -12.48
CA TRP A 40 -7.49 -23.30 -11.12
C TRP A 40 -6.17 -23.75 -10.49
N GLU A 41 -5.66 -24.93 -10.88
CA GLU A 41 -4.39 -25.45 -10.36
C GLU A 41 -3.16 -24.69 -10.88
N LEU A 42 -3.26 -24.12 -12.08
CA LEU A 42 -2.21 -23.35 -12.75
C LEU A 42 -2.44 -21.84 -12.68
N SER A 43 -3.62 -21.43 -12.20
CA SER A 43 -4.00 -20.03 -12.11
C SER A 43 -3.07 -19.25 -11.16
N PRO A 44 -2.51 -18.12 -11.60
CA PRO A 44 -1.68 -17.27 -10.74
C PRO A 44 -2.47 -16.69 -9.55
N LEU A 45 -3.80 -16.83 -9.55
CA LEU A 45 -4.71 -16.34 -8.52
C LEU A 45 -5.02 -17.36 -7.42
N LYS A 46 -4.59 -18.63 -7.57
CA LYS A 46 -4.91 -19.72 -6.63
C LYS A 46 -4.58 -19.36 -5.17
N ASN A 47 -3.46 -18.66 -4.97
CA ASN A 47 -2.94 -18.30 -3.64
C ASN A 47 -3.14 -16.81 -3.31
N ALA A 48 -4.06 -16.10 -3.96
CA ALA A 48 -4.22 -14.66 -3.76
C ALA A 48 -4.50 -14.27 -2.29
N GLY A 49 -5.26 -15.10 -1.56
CA GLY A 49 -5.51 -14.92 -0.12
C GLY A 49 -4.25 -15.08 0.74
N GLU A 50 -3.41 -16.07 0.46
CA GLU A 50 -2.13 -16.26 1.16
C GLU A 50 -1.15 -15.13 0.83
N ASN A 51 -1.12 -14.71 -0.43
CA ASN A 51 -0.21 -13.67 -0.92
C ASN A 51 -0.54 -12.30 -0.32
N ILE A 52 -1.82 -11.95 -0.13
CA ILE A 52 -2.17 -10.68 0.53
C ILE A 52 -1.72 -10.67 2.00
N VAL A 53 -1.93 -11.77 2.74
CA VAL A 53 -1.46 -11.89 4.13
C VAL A 53 0.07 -11.82 4.20
N THR A 54 0.76 -12.53 3.31
CA THR A 54 2.22 -12.53 3.26
C THR A 54 2.77 -11.15 2.89
N SER A 55 2.13 -10.45 1.96
CA SER A 55 2.46 -9.06 1.60
C SER A 55 2.33 -8.11 2.80
N LEU A 56 1.27 -8.26 3.61
CA LEU A 56 1.09 -7.45 4.82
C LEU A 56 2.20 -7.69 5.84
N ILE A 57 2.54 -8.96 6.11
CA ILE A 57 3.63 -9.32 7.02
C ILE A 57 4.97 -8.76 6.51
N LEU A 58 5.24 -8.89 5.21
CA LEU A 58 6.46 -8.38 4.59
C LEU A 58 6.57 -6.87 4.68
N VAL A 59 5.48 -6.14 4.43
CA VAL A 59 5.45 -4.68 4.53
C VAL A 59 5.70 -4.22 5.97
N VAL A 60 5.02 -4.81 6.95
CA VAL A 60 5.26 -4.50 8.38
C VAL A 60 6.72 -4.79 8.74
N THR A 61 7.23 -5.97 8.39
CA THR A 61 8.62 -6.35 8.66
C THR A 61 9.62 -5.40 8.01
N PHE A 62 9.40 -5.04 6.73
CA PHE A 62 10.27 -4.13 5.98
C PHE A 62 10.27 -2.73 6.60
N THR A 63 9.09 -2.21 6.93
CA THR A 63 8.97 -0.88 7.54
C THR A 63 9.60 -0.84 8.94
N SER A 64 9.43 -1.87 9.77
CA SER A 64 10.12 -1.99 11.07
C SER A 64 11.63 -2.17 10.93
N PHE A 65 12.11 -2.86 9.89
CA PHE A 65 13.55 -3.01 9.65
C PHE A 65 14.20 -1.71 9.19
N VAL A 66 13.57 -1.01 8.23
CA VAL A 66 13.99 0.34 7.80
C VAL A 66 14.04 1.27 9.00
N ASP A 67 13.07 1.13 9.91
CA ASP A 67 13.03 1.92 11.12
C ASP A 67 14.25 1.71 12.04
N GLN A 68 14.56 0.46 12.35
CA GLN A 68 15.72 0.11 13.16
C GLN A 68 17.03 0.58 12.54
N LEU A 69 17.12 0.61 11.21
CA LEU A 69 18.28 1.16 10.51
C LEU A 69 18.38 2.68 10.66
N LEU A 70 17.25 3.38 10.71
CA LEU A 70 17.19 4.85 10.76
C LEU A 70 17.15 5.41 12.18
N SER A 71 16.90 4.58 13.21
CA SER A 71 16.78 5.03 14.61
C SER A 71 18.00 5.80 15.12
N ASN A 72 19.19 5.55 14.55
CA ASN A 72 20.45 6.21 14.91
C ASN A 72 20.88 7.31 13.94
N SER A 73 20.17 7.52 12.81
CA SER A 73 20.58 8.49 11.79
C SER A 73 20.02 9.90 12.01
N GLY A 74 19.30 10.13 13.11
CA GLY A 74 18.63 11.42 13.38
C GLY A 74 17.45 11.73 12.43
N VAL A 75 17.15 10.81 11.51
CA VAL A 75 15.97 10.82 10.63
C VAL A 75 14.86 10.14 11.40
N ILE A 76 13.65 10.71 11.37
CA ILE A 76 12.51 10.14 12.11
C ILE A 76 12.26 8.69 11.70
N SER A 77 12.08 7.87 12.73
CA SER A 77 11.52 6.54 12.66
C SER A 77 10.04 6.53 12.21
N PHE A 78 9.70 5.81 11.13
CA PHE A 78 8.30 5.68 10.67
C PHE A 78 7.32 5.16 11.75
N PRO A 79 7.65 4.11 12.51
CA PRO A 79 6.84 3.56 13.59
C PRO A 79 6.69 4.48 14.78
N SER A 80 7.55 5.51 14.95
CA SER A 80 7.36 6.47 16.05
C SER A 80 6.20 7.40 15.78
N ILE A 81 5.87 7.72 14.52
CA ILE A 81 4.74 8.61 14.19
C ILE A 81 3.54 7.81 13.66
N VAL A 82 3.77 6.78 12.85
CA VAL A 82 2.72 5.98 12.23
C VAL A 82 2.91 4.52 12.55
N SER A 83 1.94 3.88 13.19
CA SER A 83 2.01 2.45 13.43
C SER A 83 1.92 1.66 12.11
N PRO A 84 2.99 0.94 11.69
CA PRO A 84 3.00 0.26 10.40
C PRO A 84 1.99 -0.87 10.31
N ALA A 85 1.71 -1.52 11.45
CA ALA A 85 0.73 -2.59 11.56
C ALA A 85 -0.69 -2.06 11.34
N TYR A 86 -1.08 -1.01 12.06
CA TYR A 86 -2.42 -0.41 11.90
C TYR A 86 -2.60 0.21 10.52
N LEU A 87 -1.56 0.85 9.96
CA LEU A 87 -1.60 1.34 8.58
C LEU A 87 -1.81 0.20 7.58
N SER A 88 -1.04 -0.88 7.69
CA SER A 88 -1.14 -2.03 6.79
C SER A 88 -2.52 -2.70 6.88
N ILE A 89 -3.08 -2.83 8.08
CA ILE A 89 -4.44 -3.34 8.29
C ILE A 89 -5.48 -2.41 7.64
N ASN A 90 -5.38 -1.10 7.86
CA ASN A 90 -6.31 -0.13 7.29
C ASN A 90 -6.27 -0.16 5.76
N MET A 91 -5.08 -0.22 5.17
CA MET A 91 -4.89 -0.32 3.72
C MET A 91 -5.42 -1.66 3.18
N ALA A 92 -5.27 -2.76 3.91
CA ALA A 92 -5.85 -4.07 3.55
C ALA A 92 -7.38 -4.06 3.56
N ILE A 93 -7.99 -3.42 4.57
CA ILE A 93 -9.45 -3.24 4.63
C ILE A 93 -9.93 -2.45 3.41
N GLY A 94 -9.26 -1.34 3.08
CA GLY A 94 -9.55 -0.56 1.88
C GLY A 94 -9.42 -1.39 0.59
N ALA A 95 -8.42 -2.28 0.51
CA ALA A 95 -8.24 -3.18 -0.63
C ALA A 95 -9.36 -4.24 -0.73
N LEU A 96 -9.83 -4.78 0.40
CA LEU A 96 -10.94 -5.73 0.45
C LEU A 96 -12.27 -5.08 0.03
N ILE A 97 -12.53 -3.85 0.47
CA ILE A 97 -13.71 -3.08 0.07
C ILE A 97 -13.66 -2.81 -1.43
N PHE A 98 -12.51 -2.31 -1.91
CA PHE A 98 -12.30 -2.08 -3.33
C PHE A 98 -12.53 -3.37 -4.13
N ALA A 99 -11.93 -4.50 -3.71
CA ALA A 99 -12.08 -5.78 -4.38
C ALA A 99 -13.55 -6.24 -4.44
N SER A 100 -14.28 -6.07 -3.34
CA SER A 100 -15.68 -6.50 -3.22
C SER A 100 -16.60 -5.68 -4.13
N VAL A 101 -16.44 -4.35 -4.13
CA VAL A 101 -17.23 -3.45 -4.97
C VAL A 101 -16.88 -3.65 -6.45
N PHE A 102 -15.60 -3.74 -6.77
CA PHE A 102 -15.13 -3.97 -8.15
C PHE A 102 -15.66 -5.30 -8.70
N TRP A 103 -15.55 -6.37 -7.92
CA TRP A 103 -16.12 -7.67 -8.24
C TRP A 103 -17.64 -7.60 -8.45
N PHE A 104 -18.37 -6.95 -7.56
CA PHE A 104 -19.82 -6.84 -7.67
C PHE A 104 -20.26 -6.10 -8.93
N VAL A 105 -19.65 -4.96 -9.24
CA VAL A 105 -19.98 -4.19 -10.46
C VAL A 105 -19.68 -5.00 -11.71
N LEU A 106 -18.50 -5.63 -11.81
CA LEU A 106 -18.15 -6.45 -12.96
C LEU A 106 -18.99 -7.72 -13.07
N MET A 107 -19.39 -8.33 -11.95
CA MET A 107 -20.28 -9.48 -11.94
C MET A 107 -21.65 -9.10 -12.51
N CYS A 108 -22.22 -7.95 -12.10
CA CYS A 108 -23.46 -7.43 -12.65
C CYS A 108 -23.36 -7.16 -14.16
N LEU A 109 -22.28 -6.51 -14.61
CA LEU A 109 -22.05 -6.21 -16.03
C LEU A 109 -21.84 -7.48 -16.86
N THR A 110 -21.08 -8.46 -16.35
CA THR A 110 -20.83 -9.73 -17.05
C THR A 110 -22.09 -10.59 -17.13
N SER A 111 -22.94 -10.54 -16.08
CA SER A 111 -24.19 -11.28 -15.99
C SER A 111 -25.23 -10.87 -17.03
N ILE A 112 -25.07 -9.72 -17.70
CA ILE A 112 -25.88 -9.31 -18.86
C ILE A 112 -25.75 -10.35 -20.00
N LYS A 113 -24.56 -10.92 -20.19
CA LYS A 113 -24.28 -11.92 -21.25
C LYS A 113 -24.29 -13.36 -20.73
N LYS A 114 -23.67 -13.62 -19.59
CA LYS A 114 -23.51 -14.96 -19.02
C LYS A 114 -23.74 -14.89 -17.51
N LYS A 115 -24.84 -15.51 -17.04
CA LYS A 115 -25.12 -15.61 -15.61
C LYS A 115 -24.08 -16.48 -14.93
N GLY A 116 -23.58 -16.04 -13.79
CA GLY A 116 -22.61 -16.79 -13.01
C GLY A 116 -21.95 -15.94 -11.93
N CYS A 117 -21.23 -16.59 -11.04
CA CYS A 117 -20.36 -15.93 -10.08
C CYS A 117 -18.93 -15.91 -10.66
N TYR A 118 -18.29 -14.75 -10.65
CA TYR A 118 -16.95 -14.55 -11.22
C TYR A 118 -15.93 -14.15 -10.16
N PRO A 119 -15.59 -15.06 -9.22
CA PRO A 119 -14.67 -14.75 -8.11
C PRO A 119 -13.27 -14.34 -8.58
N LEU A 120 -12.90 -14.68 -9.83
CA LEU A 120 -11.64 -14.29 -10.43
C LEU A 120 -11.43 -12.76 -10.40
N TYR A 121 -12.47 -11.94 -10.57
CA TYR A 121 -12.31 -10.47 -10.48
C TYR A 121 -11.87 -10.03 -9.09
N PHE A 122 -12.42 -10.64 -8.04
CA PHE A 122 -12.04 -10.37 -6.65
C PHE A 122 -10.60 -10.79 -6.39
N LEU A 123 -10.23 -12.01 -6.80
CA LEU A 123 -8.88 -12.54 -6.60
C LEU A 123 -7.82 -11.76 -7.38
N GLN A 124 -8.14 -11.28 -8.59
CA GLN A 124 -7.25 -10.44 -9.38
C GLN A 124 -6.87 -9.16 -8.64
N VAL A 125 -7.84 -8.53 -7.96
CA VAL A 125 -7.60 -7.34 -7.15
C VAL A 125 -6.69 -7.67 -5.97
N LEU A 126 -6.97 -8.74 -5.21
CA LEU A 126 -6.14 -9.12 -4.07
C LEU A 126 -4.70 -9.44 -4.47
N GLN A 127 -4.53 -10.20 -5.55
CA GLN A 127 -3.23 -10.55 -6.09
C GLN A 127 -2.48 -9.31 -6.58
N THR A 128 -3.15 -8.41 -7.30
CA THR A 128 -2.55 -7.14 -7.73
C THR A 128 -2.14 -6.28 -6.54
N TYR A 129 -3.01 -6.18 -5.53
CA TYR A 129 -2.74 -5.44 -4.31
C TYR A 129 -1.52 -6.02 -3.58
N SER A 130 -1.35 -7.33 -3.50
CA SER A 130 -0.19 -7.94 -2.86
C SER A 130 1.17 -7.50 -3.44
N VAL A 131 1.20 -7.15 -4.74
CA VAL A 131 2.37 -6.55 -5.42
C VAL A 131 2.45 -5.03 -5.19
N VAL A 132 1.33 -4.33 -5.38
CA VAL A 132 1.28 -2.86 -5.36
C VAL A 132 1.38 -2.30 -3.95
N ASN A 133 1.09 -3.10 -2.91
CA ASN A 133 1.13 -2.71 -1.50
C ASN A 133 2.46 -2.05 -1.09
N PHE A 134 3.59 -2.59 -1.53
CA PHE A 134 4.92 -2.00 -1.27
C PHE A 134 5.05 -0.57 -1.80
N PHE A 135 4.50 -0.30 -2.99
CA PHE A 135 4.49 1.04 -3.58
C PHE A 135 3.52 1.98 -2.86
N VAL A 136 2.34 1.49 -2.48
CA VAL A 136 1.34 2.29 -1.75
C VAL A 136 1.88 2.75 -0.41
N VAL A 137 2.47 1.85 0.37
CA VAL A 137 3.06 2.23 1.67
C VAL A 137 4.24 3.18 1.51
N SER A 138 5.07 2.99 0.47
CA SER A 138 6.16 3.93 0.15
C SER A 138 5.64 5.32 -0.21
N LEU A 139 4.57 5.41 -1.01
CA LEU A 139 3.94 6.68 -1.37
C LEU A 139 3.29 7.36 -0.16
N PHE A 140 2.66 6.59 0.73
CA PHE A 140 2.09 7.09 1.97
C PHE A 140 3.17 7.71 2.87
N TRP A 141 4.32 7.03 3.00
CA TRP A 141 5.48 7.54 3.73
C TRP A 141 5.95 8.89 3.20
N ILE A 142 6.18 8.96 1.89
CA ILE A 142 6.66 10.23 1.30
C ILE A 142 5.58 11.31 1.41
N GLY A 143 4.31 10.96 1.29
CA GLY A 143 3.19 11.89 1.48
C GLY A 143 3.20 12.55 2.86
N ILE A 144 3.37 11.77 3.93
CA ILE A 144 3.48 12.31 5.29
C ILE A 144 4.70 13.24 5.42
N GLN A 145 5.85 12.83 4.90
CA GLN A 145 7.07 13.64 4.94
C GLN A 145 6.89 14.98 4.21
N LEU A 146 6.19 14.97 3.07
CA LEU A 146 5.87 16.18 2.32
C LEU A 146 4.91 17.10 3.08
N ILE A 147 3.85 16.56 3.67
CA ILE A 147 2.89 17.34 4.48
C ILE A 147 3.61 18.00 5.66
N ILE A 148 4.44 17.26 6.39
CA ILE A 148 5.19 17.81 7.51
C ILE A 148 6.15 18.91 7.05
N THR A 149 6.91 18.67 5.99
CA THR A 149 7.92 19.62 5.49
C THR A 149 7.29 20.92 4.98
N LYS A 150 6.19 20.80 4.22
CA LYS A 150 5.54 21.95 3.58
C LYS A 150 4.57 22.67 4.51
N ASP A 151 3.64 21.93 5.10
CA ASP A 151 2.49 22.53 5.79
C ASP A 151 2.83 22.90 7.25
N PHE A 152 3.74 22.16 7.90
CA PHE A 152 4.13 22.44 9.29
C PHE A 152 5.43 23.24 9.42
N LEU A 153 6.42 22.96 8.58
CA LEU A 153 7.73 23.62 8.66
C LEU A 153 7.90 24.79 7.70
N GLY A 154 6.99 24.97 6.73
CA GLY A 154 7.05 26.05 5.75
C GLY A 154 8.25 25.96 4.80
N PHE A 155 8.91 24.79 4.71
CA PHE A 155 10.03 24.57 3.81
C PHE A 155 9.55 24.08 2.44
N GLU A 156 10.23 24.51 1.38
CA GLU A 156 10.01 23.92 0.06
C GLU A 156 10.54 22.48 0.04
N PRO A 157 9.74 21.50 -0.45
CA PRO A 157 10.20 20.13 -0.56
C PRO A 157 11.38 20.01 -1.51
N ASN A 158 12.34 19.15 -1.16
CA ASN A 158 13.50 18.86 -2.01
C ASN A 158 13.03 18.36 -3.41
N PRO A 159 13.51 18.95 -4.53
CA PRO A 159 13.12 18.53 -5.88
C PRO A 159 13.46 17.05 -6.18
N LEU A 160 14.51 16.50 -5.56
CA LEU A 160 14.83 15.07 -5.67
C LEU A 160 13.74 14.18 -5.06
N LEU A 161 13.17 14.59 -3.92
CA LEU A 161 12.08 13.88 -3.26
C LEU A 161 10.82 13.91 -4.13
N LEU A 162 10.48 15.08 -4.67
CA LEU A 162 9.35 15.24 -5.61
C LEU A 162 9.49 14.34 -6.85
N THR A 163 10.70 14.27 -7.41
CA THR A 163 11.00 13.40 -8.56
C THR A 163 10.83 11.93 -8.21
N LEU A 164 11.32 11.50 -7.04
CA LEU A 164 11.19 10.12 -6.57
C LEU A 164 9.73 9.73 -6.31
N VAL A 165 8.92 10.64 -5.78
CA VAL A 165 7.45 10.44 -5.66
C VAL A 165 6.82 10.25 -7.02
N GLY A 166 7.14 11.11 -7.99
CA GLY A 166 6.60 11.02 -9.34
C GLY A 166 6.92 9.66 -9.98
N ILE A 167 8.17 9.22 -9.91
CA ILE A 167 8.61 7.92 -10.44
C ILE A 167 7.87 6.77 -9.75
N THR A 168 7.76 6.81 -8.41
CA THR A 168 7.10 5.77 -7.63
C THR A 168 5.60 5.68 -7.96
N ALA A 169 4.92 6.82 -8.10
CA ALA A 169 3.52 6.91 -8.45
C ALA A 169 3.24 6.39 -9.87
N LEU A 170 4.07 6.80 -10.84
CA LEU A 170 3.98 6.31 -12.22
C LEU A 170 4.22 4.81 -12.30
N THR A 171 5.17 4.29 -11.52
CA THR A 171 5.44 2.85 -11.45
C THR A 171 4.25 2.09 -10.86
N ALA A 172 3.67 2.58 -9.76
CA ALA A 172 2.49 1.98 -9.15
C ALA A 172 1.28 1.98 -10.09
N PHE A 173 1.09 3.07 -10.83
CA PHE A 173 0.04 3.18 -11.85
C PHE A 173 0.27 2.19 -13.00
N TYR A 174 1.48 2.12 -13.55
CA TYR A 174 1.83 1.21 -14.63
C TYR A 174 1.63 -0.26 -14.21
N ILE A 175 2.07 -0.63 -13.01
CA ILE A 175 1.89 -1.98 -12.46
C ILE A 175 0.40 -2.28 -12.28
N SER A 176 -0.38 -1.35 -11.71
CA SER A 176 -1.83 -1.54 -11.54
C SER A 176 -2.54 -1.69 -12.88
N TYR A 177 -2.18 -0.89 -13.89
CA TYR A 177 -2.70 -1.01 -15.24
C TYR A 177 -2.41 -2.39 -15.85
N ARG A 178 -1.16 -2.84 -15.76
CA ARG A 178 -0.72 -4.11 -16.35
C ARG A 178 -1.27 -5.34 -15.62
N LEU A 179 -1.39 -5.28 -14.29
CA LEU A 179 -1.79 -6.43 -13.47
C LEU A 179 -3.28 -6.49 -13.20
N LEU A 180 -4.01 -5.36 -13.17
CA LEU A 180 -5.44 -5.36 -12.92
C LEU A 180 -6.24 -5.06 -14.18
N ILE A 181 -5.95 -3.94 -14.85
CA ILE A 181 -6.81 -3.45 -15.94
C ILE A 181 -6.70 -4.38 -17.16
N VAL A 182 -5.50 -4.59 -17.70
CA VAL A 182 -5.30 -5.39 -18.92
C VAL A 182 -5.84 -6.83 -18.81
N PRO A 183 -5.58 -7.58 -17.72
CA PRO A 183 -6.06 -8.95 -17.60
C PRO A 183 -7.59 -9.03 -17.49
N VAL A 184 -8.20 -8.09 -16.77
CA VAL A 184 -9.66 -8.01 -16.65
C VAL A 184 -10.29 -7.62 -17.99
N VAL A 185 -9.67 -6.73 -18.79
CA VAL A 185 -10.16 -6.41 -20.15
C VAL A 185 -10.16 -7.67 -20.99
N ASN A 186 -9.03 -8.38 -21.01
CA ASN A 186 -8.87 -9.58 -21.82
C ASN A 186 -9.88 -10.67 -21.39
N TYR A 187 -10.10 -10.83 -20.09
CA TYR A 187 -11.09 -11.76 -19.57
C TYR A 187 -12.53 -11.40 -20.00
N ILE A 188 -12.95 -10.13 -19.83
CA ILE A 188 -14.28 -9.67 -20.25
C ILE A 188 -14.44 -9.78 -21.78
N SER A 189 -13.36 -9.62 -22.54
CA SER A 189 -13.38 -9.71 -24.00
C SER A 189 -13.68 -11.12 -24.53
N THR A 190 -13.67 -12.14 -23.67
CA THR A 190 -14.21 -13.48 -24.02
C THR A 190 -15.74 -13.47 -24.17
N TYR A 191 -16.43 -12.50 -23.55
CA TYR A 191 -17.89 -12.38 -23.55
C TYR A 191 -18.41 -11.19 -24.38
N PHE A 192 -17.63 -10.12 -24.48
CA PHE A 192 -18.00 -8.86 -25.15
C PHE A 192 -16.93 -8.40 -26.15
N GLN A 193 -17.26 -7.45 -27.02
CA GLN A 193 -16.26 -6.80 -27.87
C GLN A 193 -15.22 -6.07 -27.02
N ARG A 194 -13.97 -5.99 -27.53
CA ARG A 194 -12.82 -5.45 -26.78
C ARG A 194 -13.04 -4.01 -26.31
N TRP A 195 -13.67 -3.15 -27.12
CA TRP A 195 -13.95 -1.76 -26.74
C TRP A 195 -14.99 -1.67 -25.61
N VAL A 196 -16.03 -2.51 -25.62
CA VAL A 196 -17.05 -2.59 -24.56
C VAL A 196 -16.39 -3.02 -23.24
N SER A 197 -15.44 -3.96 -23.31
CA SER A 197 -14.69 -4.45 -22.15
C SER A 197 -13.90 -3.34 -21.46
N TRP A 198 -13.29 -2.44 -22.24
CA TRP A 198 -12.64 -1.23 -21.71
C TRP A 198 -13.64 -0.31 -21.01
N VAL A 199 -14.79 -0.04 -21.63
CA VAL A 199 -15.84 0.82 -21.06
C VAL A 199 -16.33 0.25 -19.73
N PHE A 200 -16.58 -1.06 -19.66
CA PHE A 200 -17.04 -1.73 -18.44
C PHE A 200 -16.05 -1.62 -17.29
N ILE A 201 -14.75 -1.74 -17.56
CA ILE A 201 -13.74 -1.55 -16.51
C ILE A 201 -13.65 -0.10 -16.08
N ILE A 202 -13.74 0.86 -16.99
CA ILE A 202 -13.74 2.28 -16.63
C ILE A 202 -14.94 2.59 -15.71
N ILE A 203 -16.13 2.08 -16.04
CA ILE A 203 -17.32 2.19 -15.19
C ILE A 203 -17.07 1.52 -13.83
N ALA A 204 -16.56 0.29 -13.81
CA ALA A 204 -16.30 -0.44 -12.57
C ALA A 204 -15.28 0.28 -11.68
N LEU A 205 -14.18 0.77 -12.25
CA LEU A 205 -13.18 1.55 -11.52
C LEU A 205 -13.77 2.85 -10.99
N SER A 206 -14.55 3.57 -11.80
CA SER A 206 -15.14 4.86 -11.40
C SER A 206 -16.12 4.71 -10.24
N ILE A 207 -17.01 3.71 -10.32
CA ILE A 207 -17.96 3.39 -9.25
C ILE A 207 -17.21 2.93 -8.00
N THR A 208 -16.23 2.04 -8.15
CA THR A 208 -15.44 1.51 -7.03
C THR A 208 -14.69 2.62 -6.31
N LEU A 209 -13.99 3.50 -7.04
CA LEU A 209 -13.26 4.63 -6.46
C LEU A 209 -14.19 5.63 -5.77
N THR A 210 -15.40 5.83 -6.28
CA THR A 210 -16.39 6.72 -5.66
C THR A 210 -16.91 6.12 -4.37
N ILE A 211 -17.30 4.85 -4.38
CA ILE A 211 -17.83 4.15 -3.21
C ILE A 211 -16.75 4.01 -2.12
N ASN A 212 -15.51 3.69 -2.50
CA ASN A 212 -14.41 3.51 -1.55
C ASN A 212 -14.05 4.81 -0.80
N LYS A 213 -14.38 5.99 -1.35
CA LYS A 213 -14.25 7.27 -0.63
C LYS A 213 -15.34 7.47 0.43
N VAL A 214 -16.52 6.90 0.20
CA VAL A 214 -17.69 7.04 1.08
C VAL A 214 -17.66 5.99 2.20
N ILE A 215 -17.22 4.77 1.88
CA ILE A 215 -17.05 3.68 2.84
C ILE A 215 -15.66 3.77 3.44
N SER A 216 -15.45 4.72 4.36
CA SER A 216 -14.29 4.69 5.25
C SER A 216 -14.64 3.90 6.51
N PHE A 217 -13.91 2.82 6.78
CA PHE A 217 -13.93 2.25 8.12
C PHE A 217 -13.00 3.11 8.98
N PRO A 218 -13.49 3.73 10.07
CA PRO A 218 -12.64 4.44 10.98
C PRO A 218 -11.88 3.40 11.82
N VAL A 219 -10.79 2.86 11.27
CA VAL A 219 -9.68 2.48 12.14
C VAL A 219 -9.25 3.81 12.75
N GLY A 220 -9.52 4.00 14.05
CA GLY A 220 -9.38 5.29 14.72
C GLY A 220 -8.08 5.96 14.30
N ALA A 221 -8.14 7.19 13.82
CA ALA A 221 -6.95 7.93 13.36
C ALA A 221 -5.86 7.95 14.44
N ASP A 222 -6.29 7.93 15.71
CA ASP A 222 -5.51 7.86 16.94
C ASP A 222 -4.73 6.55 17.12
N LEU A 223 -5.10 5.47 16.43
CA LEU A 223 -4.37 4.19 16.41
C LEU A 223 -3.34 4.13 15.27
N ILE A 224 -3.56 4.90 14.20
CA ILE A 224 -2.67 4.94 13.04
C ILE A 224 -1.53 5.92 13.31
N ILE A 225 -1.84 7.10 13.86
CA ILE A 225 -0.86 8.14 14.16
C ILE A 225 -0.72 8.28 15.67
N ASP A 226 0.50 8.09 16.17
CA ASP A 226 0.83 8.42 17.55
C ASP A 226 0.99 9.95 17.67
N LYS A 227 -0.04 10.57 18.24
CA LYS A 227 -0.10 12.03 18.43
C LYS A 227 1.04 12.54 19.30
N LEU A 228 1.44 11.78 20.32
CA LEU A 228 2.44 12.24 21.28
C LEU A 228 3.80 12.39 20.59
N SER A 229 4.23 11.34 19.91
CA SER A 229 5.52 11.31 19.21
C SER A 229 5.53 12.18 17.95
N LEU A 230 4.38 12.38 17.28
CA LEU A 230 4.26 13.41 16.25
C LEU A 230 4.49 14.81 16.83
N CYS A 231 3.86 15.14 17.96
CA CYS A 231 3.99 16.43 18.61
C CYS A 231 5.38 16.67 19.21
N GLU A 232 6.01 15.65 19.78
CA GLU A 232 7.39 15.69 20.25
C GLU A 232 8.36 15.95 19.09
N TYR A 233 8.11 15.35 17.93
CA TYR A 233 8.91 15.58 16.74
C TYR A 233 8.77 17.02 16.21
N LEU A 234 7.53 17.50 16.04
CA LEU A 234 7.26 18.87 15.63
C LEU A 234 7.91 19.87 16.61
N PHE A 235 7.84 19.59 17.91
CA PHE A 235 8.50 20.39 18.92
C PHE A 235 10.02 20.37 18.76
N LYS A 236 10.64 19.20 18.58
CA LYS A 236 12.10 19.07 18.43
C LYS A 236 12.63 19.95 17.30
N ILE A 237 12.01 19.87 16.11
CA ILE A 237 12.42 20.70 14.96
C ILE A 237 12.23 22.19 15.26
N LYS A 238 11.12 22.57 15.88
CA LYS A 238 10.83 23.97 16.20
C LYS A 238 11.79 24.51 17.26
N SER A 239 12.18 23.68 18.24
CA SER A 239 13.14 24.02 19.28
C SER A 239 14.58 24.11 18.76
N GLU A 240 14.93 23.36 17.70
CA GLU A 240 16.23 23.51 17.02
C GLU A 240 16.31 24.85 16.27
N GLN A 241 15.18 25.44 15.88
CA GLN A 241 15.11 26.77 15.24
C GLN A 241 15.00 27.92 16.24
N ASP A 242 14.28 27.72 17.34
CA ASP A 242 14.13 28.70 18.42
C ASP A 242 14.31 28.02 19.79
N PRO A 243 15.53 28.07 20.36
CA PRO A 243 15.86 27.41 21.62
C PRO A 243 15.11 28.00 22.83
N SER A 244 14.45 29.16 22.70
CA SER A 244 13.65 29.72 23.79
C SER A 244 12.39 28.88 24.10
N LEU A 245 11.93 28.07 23.14
CA LEU A 245 10.77 27.20 23.25
C LEU A 245 11.00 26.01 24.20
N GLU A 246 12.25 25.68 24.53
CA GLU A 246 12.60 24.56 25.41
C GLU A 246 11.96 24.68 26.80
N SER A 247 11.82 25.92 27.29
CA SER A 247 11.14 26.25 28.54
C SER A 247 9.63 25.94 28.57
N MET A 248 8.99 25.86 27.39
CA MET A 248 7.56 25.63 27.23
C MET A 248 7.21 24.25 26.64
N LYS A 249 8.20 23.34 26.58
CA LYS A 249 8.08 21.99 25.98
C LYS A 249 6.80 21.26 26.34
N SER A 250 6.54 21.09 27.64
CA SER A 250 5.39 20.32 28.16
C SER A 250 4.05 20.95 27.78
N CYS A 251 3.98 22.29 27.73
CA CYS A 251 2.77 23.04 27.40
C CYS A 251 2.45 22.97 25.91
N LEU A 252 3.48 23.11 25.05
CA LEU A 252 3.33 23.06 23.59
C LEU A 252 2.99 21.65 23.10
N ILE A 253 3.65 20.63 23.64
CA ILE A 253 3.32 19.23 23.32
C ILE A 253 1.90 18.90 23.81
N GLY A 254 1.53 19.31 25.02
CA GLY A 254 0.19 19.10 25.58
C GLY A 254 -0.92 19.76 24.75
N LYS A 255 -0.72 21.00 24.28
CA LYS A 255 -1.66 21.69 23.38
C LYS A 255 -1.77 21.00 22.02
N CYS A 256 -0.66 20.54 21.46
CA CYS A 256 -0.59 19.82 20.19
C CYS A 256 -1.36 18.48 20.27
N VAL A 257 -1.14 17.68 21.32
CA VAL A 257 -1.84 16.40 21.52
C VAL A 257 -3.35 16.62 21.71
N ALA A 258 -3.73 17.72 22.38
CA ALA A 258 -5.13 18.08 22.60
C ALA A 258 -5.85 18.65 21.35
N GLY A 259 -5.13 18.87 20.24
CA GLY A 259 -5.70 19.47 19.03
C GLY A 259 -6.22 20.90 19.24
N LYS A 260 -5.71 21.61 20.24
CA LYS A 260 -6.07 23.01 20.50
C LYS A 260 -5.10 23.91 19.75
N ASN A 261 -5.57 24.45 18.63
CA ASN A 261 -4.87 25.51 17.91
C ASN A 261 -4.79 26.76 18.81
N GLU A 262 -3.65 27.44 18.78
CA GLU A 262 -3.65 28.91 18.93
C GLU A 262 -4.22 29.53 17.66
#